data_AF-A0A950CXT9-F1
#
_entry.id   AF-A0A950CXT9-F1
#
_cell.length_a   1.000
_cell.length_b   1.000
_cell.length_c   1.000
_cell.angle_alpha   90.00
_cell.angle_beta   90.00
_cell.angle_gamma   90.00
#
_symmetry.space_group_name_H-M   'P 1'
#
loop_
_entity.id
_entity.type
_entity.pdbx_description
1 polymer ?
#
loop_
_entity_poly.entity_id
_entity_poly.type
_entity_poly.pdbx_seq_one_letter_code
_entity_poly.pdbx_strand_id
1 'polypeptide(L)'
;MSEFDLRSAFPLKDKTFVTSNVRWICRLAEVSDLRPDADRLSWYLVFEPEPGPSQNAPAVRKLEIVTSATHLLEAGWGQDLPDRIVEWLLTGEQDGRREWLDY
;
A
#
# COMPACT_ATOMS: atom_id res chain seq x y z
N MET A 1 -5.88 -18.85 3.31
CA MET A 1 -6.47 -17.83 2.42
C MET A 1 -5.76 -17.93 1.09
N SER A 2 -6.51 -17.95 0.00
CA SER A 2 -5.91 -17.91 -1.33
C SER A 2 -5.36 -16.52 -1.65
N GLU A 3 -4.46 -16.39 -2.63
CA GLU A 3 -3.99 -15.09 -3.11
C GLU A 3 -5.16 -14.19 -3.54
N PHE A 4 -6.20 -14.79 -4.13
CA PHE A 4 -7.41 -14.09 -4.55
C PHE A 4 -8.16 -13.46 -3.38
N ASP A 5 -8.27 -14.16 -2.24
CA ASP A 5 -8.92 -13.63 -1.04
C ASP A 5 -8.15 -12.43 -0.47
N LEU A 6 -6.82 -12.54 -0.42
CA LEU A 6 -5.93 -11.48 0.06
C LEU A 6 -5.97 -10.23 -0.81
N ARG A 7 -6.00 -10.41 -2.15
CA ARG A 7 -6.17 -9.29 -3.09
C ARG A 7 -7.53 -8.63 -2.94
N SER A 8 -8.58 -9.41 -2.71
CA SER A 8 -9.95 -8.89 -2.56
C SER A 8 -10.16 -8.17 -1.24
N ALA A 9 -9.41 -8.53 -0.20
CA ALA A 9 -9.45 -7.89 1.11
C ALA A 9 -8.77 -6.51 1.15
N PHE A 10 -8.01 -6.12 0.12
CA PHE A 10 -7.24 -4.88 0.14
C PHE A 10 -8.10 -3.64 -0.18
N PRO A 11 -8.23 -2.64 0.72
CA PRO A 11 -9.25 -1.59 0.63
C PRO A 11 -8.85 -0.42 -0.28
N LEU A 12 -7.60 -0.38 -0.77
CA LEU A 12 -7.07 0.73 -1.56
C LEU A 12 -6.83 0.36 -3.03
N LYS A 13 -7.41 -0.76 -3.48
CA LYS A 13 -7.25 -1.21 -4.85
C LYS A 13 -7.78 -0.13 -5.81
N ASP A 14 -6.92 0.35 -6.69
CA ASP A 14 -7.19 1.40 -7.69
C ASP A 14 -7.61 2.75 -7.07
N LYS A 15 -7.26 2.99 -5.80
CA LYS A 15 -7.52 4.26 -5.14
C LYS A 15 -6.54 5.33 -5.62
N THR A 16 -7.06 6.53 -5.80
CA THR A 16 -6.27 7.69 -6.20
C THR A 16 -5.90 8.52 -4.98
N PHE A 17 -4.63 8.92 -4.90
CA PHE A 17 -4.09 9.81 -3.87
C PHE A 17 -3.61 11.10 -4.53
N VAL A 18 -3.83 12.25 -3.88
CA VAL A 18 -3.39 13.55 -4.43
C VAL A 18 -2.41 14.17 -3.45
N THR A 19 -1.16 14.39 -3.88
CA THR A 19 -0.11 15.00 -3.07
C THR A 19 0.65 16.05 -3.88
N SER A 20 0.83 17.25 -3.35
CA SER A 20 1.64 18.32 -3.98
C SER A 20 1.39 18.54 -5.49
N ASN A 21 0.11 18.58 -5.91
CA ASN A 21 -0.34 18.67 -7.31
C ASN A 21 -0.02 17.47 -8.22
N VAL A 22 0.45 16.36 -7.65
CA VAL A 22 0.61 15.07 -8.32
C VAL A 22 -0.54 14.17 -7.91
N ARG A 23 -1.19 13.57 -8.90
CA ARG A 23 -2.17 12.51 -8.67
C ARG A 23 -1.46 11.17 -8.80
N TRP A 24 -1.56 10.32 -7.78
CA TRP A 24 -0.99 8.99 -7.72
C TRP A 24 -2.09 7.95 -7.81
N ILE A 25 -1.93 6.98 -8.70
CA ILE A 25 -2.81 5.84 -8.85
C ILE A 25 -2.17 4.69 -8.07
N CYS A 26 -2.81 4.24 -6.99
CA CYS A 26 -2.36 3.11 -6.20
C CYS A 26 -2.85 1.81 -6.83
N ARG A 27 -1.91 0.92 -7.13
CA ARG A 27 -2.17 -0.41 -7.66
C ARG A 27 -1.59 -1.46 -6.74
N LEU A 28 -2.36 -2.52 -6.52
CA LEU A 28 -1.87 -3.71 -5.84
C LEU A 28 -1.15 -4.59 -6.87
N ALA A 29 0.17 -4.68 -6.77
CA ALA A 29 0.98 -5.50 -7.65
C ALA A 29 0.95 -6.98 -7.25
N GLU A 30 1.23 -7.24 -5.97
CA GLU A 30 1.39 -8.59 -5.44
C GLU A 30 0.88 -8.66 -4.00
N VAL A 31 0.47 -9.85 -3.58
CA VAL A 31 0.25 -10.20 -2.19
C VAL A 31 1.01 -11.47 -1.87
N SER A 32 1.61 -11.54 -0.68
CA SER A 32 2.29 -12.75 -0.22
C SER A 32 1.73 -13.20 1.12
N ASP A 33 1.47 -14.49 1.21
CA ASP A 33 1.14 -15.17 2.46
C ASP A 33 2.41 -15.77 3.07
N LEU A 34 2.89 -15.17 4.16
CA LEU A 34 4.11 -15.57 4.88
C LEU A 34 3.79 -16.33 6.18
N ARG A 35 2.56 -16.85 6.31
CA ARG A 35 2.10 -17.56 7.52
C ARG A 35 2.82 -18.87 7.86
N PRO A 36 3.58 -19.57 6.99
CA PRO A 36 4.38 -20.70 7.46
C PRO A 36 5.48 -20.28 8.45
N ASP A 37 5.97 -19.03 8.37
CA ASP A 37 7.18 -18.60 9.10
C ASP A 37 6.91 -17.59 10.23
N ALA A 38 5.88 -16.73 10.12
CA ALA A 38 5.76 -15.57 11.04
C ALA A 38 4.34 -15.01 11.29
N ASP A 39 3.26 -15.71 10.90
CA ASP A 39 1.88 -15.16 10.84
C ASP A 39 1.80 -13.79 10.14
N ARG A 40 2.49 -13.65 8.99
CA ARG A 40 2.57 -12.38 8.25
C ARG A 40 1.88 -12.47 6.90
N LEU A 41 1.30 -11.36 6.50
CA LEU A 41 0.74 -11.12 5.18
C LEU A 41 1.36 -9.82 4.63
N SER A 42 1.82 -9.85 3.39
CA SER A 42 2.40 -8.68 2.71
C SER A 42 1.57 -8.27 1.50
N TRP A 43 1.37 -6.97 1.31
CA TRP A 43 0.78 -6.37 0.12
C TRP A 43 1.78 -5.40 -0.51
N TYR A 44 2.13 -5.64 -1.76
CA TYR A 44 3.06 -4.81 -2.52
C TYR A 44 2.28 -3.84 -3.39
N LEU A 45 2.43 -2.56 -3.10
CA LEU A 45 1.76 -1.46 -3.75
C LEU A 45 2.69 -0.72 -4.69
N VAL A 46 2.12 -0.26 -5.80
CA VAL A 46 2.78 0.59 -6.78
C VAL A 46 1.96 1.86 -6.93
N PHE A 47 2.63 3.00 -6.84
CA PHE A 47 2.05 4.33 -7.01
C PHE A 47 2.59 4.92 -8.30
N GLU A 48 1.74 4.95 -9.32
CA GLU A 48 2.06 5.55 -10.61
C GLU A 48 1.52 6.99 -10.62
N PRO A 49 2.32 8.01 -10.96
CA PRO A 49 1.78 9.33 -11.16
C PRO A 49 0.92 9.35 -12.43
N GLU A 50 -0.23 10.01 -12.35
CA GLU A 50 -1.08 10.23 -13.51
C GLU A 50 -0.29 11.02 -14.58
N PRO A 51 -0.24 10.54 -15.83
CA PRO A 51 0.52 11.20 -16.87
C PRO A 51 -0.08 12.57 -17.17
N GLY A 52 0.58 13.62 -16.68
CA GLY A 52 0.26 15.01 -16.97
C GLY A 52 1.13 15.58 -18.10
N PRO A 53 0.85 16.82 -18.55
CA PRO A 53 1.63 17.50 -19.58
C PRO A 53 3.04 17.94 -19.11
N SER A 54 3.37 17.76 -17.83
CA SER A 54 4.67 18.13 -17.26
C SER A 54 5.73 17.11 -17.66
N GLN A 55 6.82 17.57 -18.28
CA GLN A 55 7.97 16.74 -18.68
C GLN A 55 8.77 16.18 -17.49
N ASN A 56 8.45 16.60 -16.26
CA ASN A 56 9.06 16.10 -15.01
C ASN A 56 8.03 15.33 -14.17
N ALA A 57 7.44 14.28 -14.74
CA ALA A 57 6.63 13.37 -13.95
C ALA A 57 7.50 12.72 -12.86
N PRO A 58 7.04 12.66 -11.60
CA PRO A 58 7.81 12.00 -10.54
C PRO A 58 8.01 10.51 -10.86
N ALA A 59 9.00 9.89 -10.24
CA ALA A 59 9.24 8.46 -10.42
C ALA A 59 8.09 7.63 -9.81
N VAL A 60 7.84 6.45 -10.37
CA VAL A 60 6.96 5.44 -9.76
C VAL A 60 7.49 5.10 -8.37
N ARG A 61 6.59 5.01 -7.40
CA ARG A 61 6.94 4.64 -6.01
C ARG A 61 6.36 3.30 -5.63
N LYS A 62 7.06 2.59 -4.74
CA LYS A 62 6.70 1.24 -4.27
C LYS A 62 6.67 1.17 -2.75
N LEU A 63 5.65 0.49 -2.24
CA LEU A 63 5.47 0.31 -0.80
C LEU A 63 5.04 -1.13 -0.50
N GLU A 64 5.74 -1.79 0.42
CA GLU A 64 5.29 -3.05 1.01
C GLU A 64 4.55 -2.75 2.32
N ILE A 65 3.32 -3.24 2.42
CA ILE A 65 2.52 -3.21 3.63
C ILE A 65 2.51 -4.59 4.26
N VAL A 66 3.01 -4.70 5.50
CA VAL A 66 3.05 -5.96 6.24
C VAL A 66 2.11 -5.88 7.45
N THR A 67 1.19 -6.83 7.57
CA THR A 67 0.36 -7.01 8.78
C THR A 67 0.20 -8.50 9.11
N SER A 68 -0.37 -8.83 10.26
CA SER A 68 -0.66 -10.23 10.63
C SER A 68 -2.05 -10.64 10.16
N ALA A 69 -2.26 -11.94 9.93
CA ALA A 69 -3.60 -12.43 9.60
C ALA A 69 -4.57 -12.25 10.77
N THR A 70 -4.07 -12.40 11.99
CA THR A 70 -4.84 -12.19 13.22
C THR A 70 -5.34 -10.74 13.30
N HIS A 71 -4.44 -9.75 13.13
CA HIS A 71 -4.82 -8.34 13.15
C HIS A 71 -5.82 -7.99 12.04
N LEU A 72 -5.59 -8.48 10.82
CA LEU A 72 -6.50 -8.22 9.70
C LEU A 72 -7.92 -8.78 9.94
N LEU A 73 -8.03 -9.93 10.61
CA LEU A 73 -9.32 -10.55 10.92
C LEU A 73 -10.05 -9.85 12.07
N GLU A 74 -9.32 -9.35 13.06
CA GLU A 74 -9.89 -8.75 14.27
C GLU A 74 -10.15 -7.24 14.14
N ALA A 75 -9.16 -6.50 13.65
CA ALA A 75 -9.18 -5.04 13.53
C ALA A 75 -9.45 -4.56 12.09
N GLY A 76 -9.21 -5.41 11.09
CA GLY A 76 -9.29 -5.01 9.69
C GLY A 76 -8.12 -4.11 9.29
N TRP A 77 -8.36 -3.25 8.31
CA TRP A 77 -7.40 -2.22 7.93
C TRP A 77 -7.64 -0.96 8.75
N GLY A 78 -6.58 -0.37 9.31
CA GLY A 78 -6.66 0.91 10.02
C GLY A 78 -7.30 2.01 9.16
N GLN A 79 -8.23 2.78 9.73
CA GLN A 79 -8.93 3.85 9.02
C GLN A 79 -7.99 4.99 8.58
N ASP A 80 -6.86 5.13 9.25
CA ASP A 80 -5.77 6.08 9.00
C ASP A 80 -4.81 5.63 7.87
N LEU A 81 -4.92 4.39 7.39
CA LEU A 81 -4.05 3.85 6.34
C LEU A 81 -3.94 4.77 5.10
N PRO A 82 -5.05 5.33 4.55
CA PRO A 82 -4.96 6.26 3.43
C PRO A 82 -4.17 7.52 3.77
N ASP A 83 -4.37 8.08 4.97
CA ASP A 83 -3.72 9.32 5.40
C ASP A 83 -2.22 9.12 5.58
N ARG A 84 -1.81 7.97 6.13
CA ARG A 84 -0.39 7.60 6.27
C ARG A 84 0.30 7.37 4.93
N ILE A 85 -0.43 6.86 3.93
CA ILE A 85 0.07 6.74 2.56
C ILE A 85 0.24 8.13 1.94
N VAL A 86 -0.72 9.04 2.14
CA VAL A 86 -0.59 10.45 1.71
C VAL A 86 0.64 11.09 2.35
N GLU A 87 0.83 10.92 3.65
CA GLU A 87 1.99 11.44 4.37
C GLU A 87 3.31 10.88 3.79
N TRP A 88 3.42 9.57 3.60
CA TRP A 88 4.60 8.95 2.98
C TRP A 88 4.84 9.42 1.54
N LEU A 89 3.77 9.65 0.78
CA LEU A 89 3.84 10.23 -0.56
C LEU A 89 4.37 11.68 -0.53
N LEU A 90 4.12 12.43 0.56
CA LEU A 90 4.60 13.80 0.77
C LEU A 90 6.02 13.89 1.34
N THR A 91 6.44 12.97 2.22
CA THR A 91 7.74 13.05 2.91
C THR A 91 8.93 12.78 1.99
N GLY A 92 8.72 12.21 0.81
CA GLY A 92 9.81 11.84 -0.10
C GLY A 92 10.72 10.74 0.47
N GLU A 93 10.25 10.01 1.49
CA GLU A 93 10.92 8.82 2.00
C GLU A 93 11.23 7.82 0.88
N GLN A 94 12.29 7.04 1.04
CA GLN A 94 12.58 5.99 0.06
C GLN A 94 11.48 4.93 0.03
N ASP A 95 11.33 4.32 -1.14
CA ASP A 95 10.54 3.10 -1.32
C ASP A 95 10.99 2.02 -0.33
N GLY A 96 10.05 1.25 0.20
CA GLY A 96 10.41 0.25 1.20
C GLY A 96 9.22 -0.43 1.88
N ARG A 97 9.55 -1.06 3.01
CA ARG A 97 8.63 -1.84 3.84
C ARG A 97 8.12 -1.01 4.99
N ARG A 98 6.80 -1.00 5.16
CA ARG A 98 6.13 -0.49 6.36
C ARG A 98 5.40 -1.64 7.05
N GLU A 99 5.77 -1.85 8.30
CA GLU A 99 5.12 -2.84 9.16
C GLU A 99 4.00 -2.17 9.95
N TRP A 100 2.80 -2.72 9.82
CA TRP A 100 1.59 -2.38 10.57
C TRP A 100 1.18 -3.59 11.42
N LEU A 101 2.09 -3.97 12.33
CA LEU A 101 1.94 -5.14 13.20
C LEU A 101 1.38 -4.78 14.60
N ASP A 102 1.33 -3.50 14.98
CA ASP A 102 1.12 -3.06 16.38
C ASP A 102 -0.08 -2.11 16.58
N TYR A 103 -1.21 -2.32 15.90
CA TYR A 103 -2.46 -1.61 16.22
C TYR A 103 -3.53 -2.55 16.80
#